data_AF-A0A2Z6PKN7-F1
#
_entry.id   AF-A0A2Z6PKN7-F1
#
_cell.length_a   1.000
_cell.length_b   1.000
_cell.length_c   1.000
_cell.angle_alpha   90.00
_cell.angle_beta   90.00
_cell.angle_gamma   90.00
#
_symmetry.space_group_name_H-M   'P 1'
#
loop_
_entity.id
_entity.type
_entity.pdbx_description
1 polymer ?
#
loop_
_entity_poly.entity_id
_entity_poly.type
_entity_poly.pdbx_seq_one_letter_code
_entity_poly.pdbx_strand_id
1 'polypeptide(L)'
;MAINNNNKNTSFLFPHTNSTVLPDPSKFFSPNLLSTPLPTNSFFQNFVLKNGDQPEYIHPYLIKSSNSSLSVSYPSRSSNSKAISQEFKPDLTITSSKKEKGSNGKHVVSSYSDLSVTLDIPSTNMSFFLVRGSPYLTLSVTKPTPLSITTIHDIIYFSSNDSSTKFTIRFNNNQAWILYASIKIKLRHSRSEITSEEAFSGTIRIALLPDSDSKHEAVLDRYSFCYPVSGDAIFREPFCVEYKWEKKGWGDLLMLAHPLHIQLLSKNDCNNVTVLNNFKYKSIDGELVGVVGDAWLLKTDPISITWYSTKGVKEKHNERIVSSLYKDVEGLNSSSIKSTSCHTFGKLIARAARSLQQV
;
A
#
# COMPACT_ATOMS: atom_id res chain seq x y z
N MET A 1 11.05 -56.30 16.10
CA MET A 1 10.03 -55.24 15.93
C MET A 1 10.66 -54.11 15.16
N ALA A 2 10.44 -54.07 13.84
CA ALA A 2 10.83 -52.95 13.00
C ALA A 2 9.54 -52.30 12.49
N ILE A 3 9.30 -51.05 12.90
CA ILE A 3 8.20 -50.23 12.40
C ILE A 3 8.65 -49.70 11.04
N ASN A 4 8.13 -50.31 9.97
CA ASN A 4 8.27 -49.77 8.62
C ASN A 4 7.34 -48.54 8.50
N ASN A 5 7.92 -47.34 8.55
CA ASN A 5 7.22 -46.09 8.21
C ASN A 5 6.96 -46.05 6.71
N ASN A 6 5.76 -46.49 6.31
CA ASN A 6 5.20 -46.24 4.98
C ASN A 6 4.84 -44.74 4.83
N ASN A 7 5.81 -43.89 4.51
CA ASN A 7 5.55 -42.56 3.97
C ASN A 7 5.19 -42.69 2.49
N LYS A 8 3.97 -43.14 2.18
CA LYS A 8 3.36 -42.90 0.86
C LYS A 8 3.00 -41.42 0.79
N ASN A 9 3.96 -40.59 0.38
CA ASN A 9 3.69 -39.23 -0.09
C ASN A 9 2.72 -39.33 -1.25
N THR A 10 1.45 -39.02 -1.02
CA THR A 10 0.47 -38.86 -2.10
C THR A 10 0.97 -37.74 -3.01
N SER A 11 1.18 -38.05 -4.29
CA SER A 11 1.47 -37.04 -5.33
C SER A 11 0.49 -35.89 -5.21
N PHE A 12 0.99 -34.66 -5.26
CA PHE A 12 0.13 -33.48 -5.39
C PHE A 12 -0.78 -33.66 -6.61
N LEU A 13 -2.08 -33.33 -6.47
CA LEU A 13 -3.10 -33.58 -7.49
C LEU A 13 -2.92 -32.72 -8.75
N PHE A 14 -2.10 -31.67 -8.65
CA PHE A 14 -1.78 -30.79 -9.77
C PHE A 14 -0.35 -31.04 -10.24
N PRO A 15 -0.11 -31.10 -11.55
CA PRO A 15 1.24 -31.26 -12.09
C PRO A 15 2.09 -30.05 -11.70
N HIS A 16 3.38 -30.30 -11.45
CA HIS A 16 4.35 -29.23 -11.27
C HIS A 16 4.41 -28.37 -12.55
N THR A 17 4.48 -27.05 -12.39
CA THR A 17 4.60 -26.11 -13.50
C THR A 17 5.43 -24.89 -13.09
N ASN A 18 5.95 -24.17 -14.07
CA ASN A 18 6.69 -22.94 -13.84
C ASN A 18 5.76 -21.73 -13.88
N SER A 19 6.01 -20.76 -13.00
CA SER A 19 5.32 -19.48 -13.04
C SER A 19 5.58 -18.76 -14.37
N THR A 20 4.51 -18.28 -15.00
CA THR A 20 4.58 -17.44 -16.22
C THR A 20 4.66 -15.95 -15.91
N VAL A 21 4.52 -15.56 -14.64
CA VAL A 21 4.41 -14.16 -14.19
C VAL A 21 5.72 -13.67 -13.58
N LEU A 22 6.21 -14.38 -12.55
CA LEU A 22 7.50 -14.14 -11.94
C LEU A 22 8.51 -15.22 -12.35
N PRO A 23 9.76 -14.87 -12.65
CA PRO A 23 10.82 -15.84 -12.83
C PRO A 23 11.15 -16.52 -11.49
N ASP A 24 11.72 -17.72 -11.57
CA ASP A 24 12.24 -18.46 -10.43
C ASP A 24 13.78 -18.60 -10.56
N PRO A 25 14.59 -18.05 -9.63
CA PRO A 25 14.18 -17.23 -8.49
C PRO A 25 13.73 -15.82 -8.90
N SER A 26 12.90 -15.20 -8.06
CA SER A 26 12.47 -13.81 -8.31
C SER A 26 13.64 -12.83 -8.16
N LYS A 27 13.67 -11.83 -9.05
CA LYS A 27 14.77 -10.85 -9.13
C LYS A 27 14.64 -9.67 -8.16
N PHE A 28 13.46 -9.49 -7.59
CA PHE A 28 13.11 -8.31 -6.78
C PHE A 28 12.77 -8.65 -5.33
N PHE A 29 12.96 -9.89 -4.90
CA PHE A 29 12.84 -10.27 -3.49
C PHE A 29 14.21 -10.65 -2.94
N SER A 30 14.47 -10.27 -1.70
CA SER A 30 15.71 -10.64 -1.03
C SER A 30 15.76 -12.15 -0.77
N PRO A 31 16.97 -12.76 -0.69
CA PRO A 31 17.10 -14.21 -0.56
C PRO A 31 16.37 -14.81 0.64
N ASN A 32 16.26 -14.07 1.75
CA ASN A 32 15.55 -14.49 2.95
C ASN A 32 14.03 -14.65 2.77
N LEU A 33 13.46 -14.12 1.68
CA LEU A 33 12.02 -14.24 1.38
C LEU A 33 11.72 -15.37 0.39
N LEU A 34 12.75 -15.96 -0.24
CA LEU A 34 12.57 -16.97 -1.29
C LEU A 34 12.31 -18.39 -0.74
N SER A 35 12.42 -18.59 0.59
CA SER A 35 12.15 -19.89 1.24
C SER A 35 10.66 -20.15 1.48
N THR A 36 9.80 -19.16 1.25
CA THR A 36 8.35 -19.23 1.45
C THR A 36 7.60 -18.75 0.21
N PRO A 37 6.35 -19.18 -0.01
CA PRO A 37 5.53 -18.66 -1.10
C PRO A 37 5.48 -17.13 -1.09
N LEU A 38 5.79 -16.52 -2.24
CA LEU A 38 5.77 -15.07 -2.41
C LEU A 38 4.33 -14.58 -2.58
N PRO A 39 3.99 -13.38 -2.06
CA PRO A 39 2.65 -12.84 -2.17
C PRO A 39 2.32 -12.51 -3.63
N THR A 40 1.09 -12.82 -4.01
CA THR A 40 0.49 -12.39 -5.27
C THR A 40 -0.68 -11.44 -4.99
N ASN A 41 -1.03 -10.61 -5.98
CA ASN A 41 -2.11 -9.62 -5.85
C ASN A 41 -1.93 -8.66 -4.66
N SER A 42 -0.68 -8.37 -4.27
CA SER A 42 -0.37 -7.41 -3.22
C SER A 42 -0.50 -5.97 -3.74
N PHE A 43 -0.67 -5.02 -2.82
CA PHE A 43 -0.72 -3.58 -3.16
C PHE A 43 0.62 -3.02 -3.69
N PHE A 44 1.68 -3.81 -3.64
CA PHE A 44 3.04 -3.45 -4.06
C PHE A 44 3.55 -4.31 -5.23
N GLN A 45 2.66 -5.11 -5.83
CA GLN A 45 2.98 -6.10 -6.84
C GLN A 45 3.81 -5.53 -8.02
N ASN A 46 3.56 -4.29 -8.43
CA ASN A 46 4.26 -3.63 -9.52
C ASN A 46 5.75 -3.43 -9.25
N PHE A 47 6.21 -3.42 -7.99
CA PHE A 47 7.63 -3.38 -7.67
C PHE A 47 8.36 -4.67 -8.03
N VAL A 48 7.67 -5.79 -8.21
CA VAL A 48 8.33 -7.08 -8.47
C VAL A 48 8.02 -7.65 -9.86
N LEU A 49 7.08 -7.04 -10.59
CA LEU A 49 6.71 -7.45 -11.95
C LEU A 49 7.56 -6.75 -13.02
N LYS A 50 7.89 -7.48 -14.09
CA LYS A 50 8.63 -6.96 -15.25
C LYS A 50 9.94 -6.26 -14.84
N ASN A 51 9.97 -4.93 -14.92
CA ASN A 51 11.12 -4.09 -14.57
C ASN A 51 11.05 -3.51 -13.15
N GLY A 52 9.94 -3.73 -12.42
CA GLY A 52 9.71 -3.18 -11.10
C GLY A 52 9.52 -1.65 -11.09
N ASP A 53 9.27 -1.06 -12.26
CA ASP A 53 9.32 0.39 -12.52
C ASP A 53 7.96 1.03 -12.78
N GLN A 54 6.89 0.28 -12.53
CA GLN A 54 5.52 0.80 -12.58
C GLN A 54 5.17 1.42 -11.22
N PRO A 55 4.43 2.54 -11.20
CA PRO A 55 4.06 3.22 -9.97
C PRO A 55 3.09 2.37 -9.14
N GLU A 56 3.21 2.44 -7.81
CA GLU A 56 2.23 1.92 -6.87
C GLU A 56 1.63 3.02 -6.02
N TYR A 57 0.33 2.88 -5.73
CA TYR A 57 -0.36 3.82 -4.87
C TYR A 57 -0.22 3.41 -3.41
N ILE A 58 0.74 4.03 -2.73
CA ILE A 58 0.98 3.90 -1.30
C ILE A 58 0.45 5.17 -0.64
N HIS A 59 -0.84 5.14 -0.25
CA HIS A 59 -1.56 6.33 0.23
C HIS A 59 -0.73 7.16 1.23
N PRO A 60 -0.66 8.49 1.03
CA PRO A 60 -1.37 9.31 0.04
C PRO A 60 -0.63 9.46 -1.31
N TYR A 61 0.47 8.75 -1.52
CA TYR A 61 1.43 9.00 -2.59
C TYR A 61 1.44 7.91 -3.67
N LEU A 62 1.75 8.30 -4.91
CA LEU A 62 2.22 7.31 -5.90
C LEU A 62 3.74 7.21 -5.80
N ILE A 63 4.26 5.99 -5.73
CA ILE A 63 5.67 5.69 -5.55
C ILE A 63 6.17 4.86 -6.73
N LYS A 64 7.30 5.24 -7.31
CA LYS A 64 7.94 4.52 -8.40
C LYS A 64 9.44 4.37 -8.14
N SER A 65 9.94 3.16 -8.23
CA SER A 65 11.38 2.87 -8.20
C SER A 65 11.93 2.78 -9.62
N SER A 66 13.08 3.39 -9.89
CA SER A 66 13.76 3.27 -11.18
C SER A 66 15.22 3.72 -11.08
N ASN A 67 16.14 3.05 -11.76
CA ASN A 67 17.55 3.49 -11.93
C ASN A 67 18.24 3.94 -10.63
N SER A 68 18.27 3.09 -9.59
CA SER A 68 18.85 3.43 -8.29
C SER A 68 18.22 4.67 -7.62
N SER A 69 16.93 4.93 -7.88
CA SER A 69 16.20 6.06 -7.29
C SER A 69 14.76 5.68 -6.97
N LEU A 70 14.16 6.44 -6.05
CA LEU A 70 12.74 6.35 -5.75
C LEU A 70 12.08 7.71 -5.95
N SER A 71 11.08 7.74 -6.81
CA SER A 71 10.29 8.92 -7.11
C SER A 71 8.94 8.85 -6.40
N VAL A 72 8.52 9.99 -5.85
CA VAL A 72 7.24 10.18 -5.17
C VAL A 72 6.42 11.24 -5.88
N SER A 73 5.12 11.00 -5.97
CA SER A 73 4.13 11.93 -6.50
C SER A 73 3.00 12.10 -5.49
N TYR A 74 2.57 13.35 -5.31
CA TYR A 74 1.26 13.65 -4.75
C TYR A 74 0.31 14.05 -5.89
N PRO A 75 -0.40 13.08 -6.49
CA PRO A 75 -1.07 13.30 -7.77
C PRO A 75 -2.33 14.15 -7.64
N SER A 76 -2.44 15.17 -8.49
CA SER A 76 -3.71 15.83 -8.75
C SER A 76 -4.70 14.85 -9.38
N ARG A 77 -5.97 14.92 -8.98
CA ARG A 77 -7.04 14.14 -9.60
C ARG A 77 -7.56 14.86 -10.84
N SER A 78 -7.70 14.13 -11.93
CA SER A 78 -8.44 14.58 -13.10
C SER A 78 -9.70 13.73 -13.23
N SER A 79 -10.82 14.35 -13.60
CA SER A 79 -12.11 13.67 -13.71
C SER A 79 -12.83 14.10 -14.97
N ASN A 80 -13.46 13.15 -15.64
CA ASN A 80 -14.42 13.38 -16.70
C ASN A 80 -15.68 12.53 -16.44
N SER A 81 -16.64 12.54 -17.37
CA SER A 81 -17.90 11.79 -17.21
C SER A 81 -17.73 10.26 -17.17
N LYS A 82 -16.58 9.71 -17.57
CA LYS A 82 -16.31 8.27 -17.65
C LYS A 82 -15.40 7.77 -16.54
N ALA A 83 -14.47 8.59 -16.05
CA ALA A 83 -13.45 8.15 -15.12
C ALA A 83 -12.88 9.30 -14.29
N ILE A 84 -12.36 8.92 -13.12
CA ILE A 84 -11.46 9.72 -12.29
C ILE A 84 -10.10 9.03 -12.35
N SER A 85 -9.03 9.79 -12.60
CA SER A 85 -7.67 9.27 -12.68
C SER A 85 -6.68 10.15 -11.93
N GLN A 86 -5.58 9.52 -11.53
CA GLN A 86 -4.41 10.15 -10.95
C GLN A 86 -3.20 9.78 -11.81
N GLU A 87 -2.50 10.79 -12.30
CA GLU A 87 -1.30 10.59 -13.12
C GLU A 87 -0.06 10.70 -12.23
N PHE A 88 0.88 9.77 -12.43
CA PHE A 88 2.17 9.84 -11.76
C PHE A 88 3.03 10.97 -12.33
N LYS A 89 3.40 11.94 -11.49
CA LYS A 89 4.39 12.97 -11.80
C LYS A 89 5.47 12.96 -10.74
N PRO A 90 6.76 12.78 -11.07
CA PRO A 90 7.82 12.65 -10.08
C PRO A 90 8.11 14.00 -9.40
N ASP A 91 7.24 14.39 -8.46
CA ASP A 91 7.31 15.64 -7.70
C ASP A 91 8.63 15.73 -6.93
N LEU A 92 9.11 14.59 -6.41
CA LEU A 92 10.45 14.41 -5.87
C LEU A 92 11.03 13.07 -6.34
N THR A 93 12.32 13.04 -6.65
CA THR A 93 13.08 11.82 -6.94
C THR A 93 14.33 11.77 -6.08
N ILE A 94 14.41 10.76 -5.21
CA ILE A 94 15.46 10.61 -4.22
C ILE A 94 16.48 9.58 -4.73
N THR A 95 17.76 9.96 -4.73
CA THR A 95 18.88 9.09 -5.12
C THR A 95 20.17 9.48 -4.40
N SER A 96 21.24 8.72 -4.66
CA SER A 96 22.61 9.11 -4.29
C SER A 96 23.21 10.01 -5.38
N SER A 97 23.86 11.11 -4.99
CA SER A 97 24.58 11.97 -5.96
C SER A 97 25.84 11.29 -6.51
N LYS A 98 26.36 10.27 -5.82
CA LYS A 98 27.37 9.36 -6.36
C LYS A 98 26.68 8.31 -7.23
N LYS A 99 26.44 8.64 -8.50
CA LYS A 99 26.12 7.65 -9.52
C LYS A 99 27.42 6.99 -9.98
N GLU A 100 27.69 5.76 -9.54
CA GLU A 100 28.70 4.96 -10.24
C GLU A 100 28.24 4.75 -11.69
N LYS A 101 29.06 5.17 -12.66
CA LYS A 101 28.74 5.00 -14.08
C LYS A 101 28.51 3.51 -14.36
N GLY A 102 27.27 3.15 -14.67
CA GLY A 102 26.88 1.77 -15.03
C GLY A 102 26.15 0.97 -13.94
N SER A 103 26.04 1.46 -12.69
CA SER A 103 25.26 0.76 -11.64
C SER A 103 23.78 1.16 -11.67
N ASN A 104 23.02 0.58 -12.59
CA ASN A 104 21.56 0.56 -12.52
C ASN A 104 21.10 -0.47 -11.47
N GLY A 105 21.46 -0.22 -10.21
CA GLY A 105 20.99 -1.00 -9.08
C GLY A 105 19.48 -0.98 -9.03
N LYS A 106 18.88 -2.14 -9.21
CA LYS A 106 17.44 -2.33 -9.01
C LYS A 106 17.15 -2.34 -7.52
N HIS A 107 15.95 -1.92 -7.14
CA HIS A 107 15.49 -2.14 -5.79
C HIS A 107 15.24 -3.64 -5.55
N VAL A 108 15.18 -4.00 -4.28
CA VAL A 108 14.78 -5.32 -3.80
C VAL A 108 13.80 -5.12 -2.66
N VAL A 109 12.72 -5.90 -2.65
CA VAL A 109 11.83 -6.03 -1.50
C VAL A 109 12.54 -6.85 -0.44
N SER A 110 12.88 -6.22 0.69
CA SER A 110 13.60 -6.86 1.79
C SER A 110 12.68 -7.34 2.91
N SER A 111 11.52 -6.72 3.05
CA SER A 111 10.43 -7.16 3.92
C SER A 111 9.08 -6.66 3.41
N TYR A 112 8.01 -7.31 3.83
CA TYR A 112 6.63 -6.88 3.60
C TYR A 112 5.74 -7.37 4.75
N SER A 113 4.60 -6.72 4.93
CA SER A 113 3.52 -7.08 5.86
C SER A 113 2.17 -6.81 5.20
N ASP A 114 1.07 -6.98 5.92
CA ASP A 114 -0.26 -6.69 5.38
C ASP A 114 -0.40 -5.22 4.93
N LEU A 115 0.27 -4.29 5.61
CA LEU A 115 0.14 -2.85 5.40
C LEU A 115 1.43 -2.18 4.89
N SER A 116 2.55 -2.89 4.77
CA SER A 116 3.83 -2.31 4.37
C SER A 116 4.65 -3.13 3.37
N VAL A 117 5.57 -2.45 2.70
CA VAL A 117 6.67 -3.04 1.94
C VAL A 117 7.94 -2.20 2.17
N THR A 118 9.08 -2.85 2.34
CA THR A 118 10.38 -2.18 2.42
C THR A 118 11.14 -2.38 1.11
N LEU A 119 11.53 -1.27 0.48
CA LEU A 119 12.35 -1.29 -0.73
C LEU A 119 13.78 -0.90 -0.38
N ASP A 120 14.71 -1.82 -0.54
CA ASP A 120 16.14 -1.54 -0.44
C ASP A 120 16.70 -1.24 -1.83
N ILE A 121 17.51 -0.18 -1.93
CA ILE A 121 18.30 0.15 -3.12
C ILE A 121 19.78 -0.02 -2.74
N PRO A 122 20.36 -1.21 -2.90
CA PRO A 122 21.70 -1.51 -2.40
C PRO A 122 22.79 -0.57 -2.95
N SER A 123 22.65 -0.13 -4.21
CA SER A 123 23.58 0.81 -4.86
C SER A 123 23.65 2.18 -4.19
N THR A 124 22.64 2.57 -3.41
CA THR A 124 22.58 3.87 -2.72
C THR A 124 22.62 3.74 -1.19
N ASN A 125 22.69 2.52 -0.63
CA ASN A 125 22.57 2.27 0.82
C ASN A 125 21.26 2.82 1.43
N MET A 126 20.21 3.00 0.61
CA MET A 126 18.92 3.54 1.03
C MET A 126 17.89 2.42 1.15
N SER A 127 17.13 2.46 2.25
CA SER A 127 15.97 1.61 2.51
C SER A 127 14.74 2.50 2.68
N PHE A 128 13.68 2.25 1.93
CA PHE A 128 12.44 3.00 1.98
C PHE A 128 11.36 2.18 2.68
N PHE A 129 10.84 2.69 3.79
CA PHE A 129 9.74 2.08 4.52
C PHE A 129 8.41 2.62 3.97
N LEU A 130 7.76 1.84 3.11
CA LEU A 130 6.50 2.22 2.47
C LEU A 130 5.34 1.58 3.22
N VAL A 131 4.69 2.35 4.08
CA VAL A 131 3.54 1.91 4.87
C VAL A 131 2.29 2.64 4.39
N ARG A 132 1.23 1.90 4.06
CA ARG A 132 -0.02 2.49 3.58
C ARG A 132 -0.63 3.41 4.64
N GLY A 133 -0.95 4.63 4.23
CA GLY A 133 -1.48 5.66 5.12
C GLY A 133 -0.42 6.44 5.89
N SER A 134 0.88 6.19 5.72
CA SER A 134 1.90 7.06 6.32
C SER A 134 1.88 8.43 5.64
N PRO A 135 1.70 9.55 6.37
CA PRO A 135 1.84 10.88 5.77
C PRO A 135 3.31 11.18 5.39
N TYR A 136 4.26 10.43 5.94
CA TYR A 136 5.69 10.58 5.66
C TYR A 136 6.18 9.48 4.71
N LEU A 137 6.84 9.87 3.63
CA LEU A 137 7.78 9.01 2.92
C LEU A 137 9.05 8.90 3.78
N THR A 138 9.32 7.72 4.33
CA THR A 138 10.47 7.50 5.20
C THR A 138 11.55 6.73 4.46
N LEU A 139 12.78 7.25 4.48
CA LEU A 139 13.97 6.52 4.07
C LEU A 139 15.03 6.47 5.17
N SER A 140 15.77 5.37 5.20
CA SER A 140 16.92 5.16 6.06
C SER A 140 18.18 5.03 5.21
N VAL A 141 19.20 5.78 5.56
CA VAL A 141 20.51 5.80 4.90
C VAL A 141 21.52 5.13 5.82
N THR A 142 21.83 3.87 5.53
CA THR A 142 22.58 2.97 6.45
C THR A 142 24.07 3.26 6.52
N LYS A 143 24.63 3.88 5.48
CA LYS A 143 26.04 4.28 5.40
C LYS A 143 26.14 5.71 4.90
N PRO A 144 27.19 6.47 5.29
CA PRO A 144 27.39 7.83 4.80
C PRO A 144 27.30 7.92 3.27
N THR A 145 26.19 8.48 2.78
CA THR A 145 25.85 8.57 1.36
C THR A 145 25.46 10.00 1.03
N PRO A 146 26.01 10.61 -0.04
CA PRO A 146 25.60 11.93 -0.44
C PRO A 146 24.23 11.86 -1.13
N LEU A 147 23.27 12.61 -0.61
CA LEU A 147 21.88 12.64 -1.03
C LEU A 147 21.69 13.61 -2.22
N SER A 148 20.87 13.21 -3.19
CA SER A 148 20.32 14.09 -4.20
C SER A 148 18.81 13.88 -4.28
N ILE A 149 18.06 14.98 -4.25
CA ILE A 149 16.61 15.02 -4.44
C ILE A 149 16.33 15.93 -5.63
N THR A 150 15.93 15.37 -6.75
CA THR A 150 15.55 16.14 -7.94
C THR A 150 14.04 16.29 -8.03
N THR A 151 13.59 17.33 -8.75
CA THR A 151 12.18 17.56 -9.05
C THR A 151 12.01 18.02 -10.49
N ILE A 152 10.83 17.78 -11.06
CA ILE A 152 10.44 18.32 -12.37
C ILE A 152 9.91 19.77 -12.26
N HIS A 153 9.72 20.27 -11.05
CA HIS A 153 9.20 21.61 -10.76
C HIS A 153 10.32 22.58 -10.41
N ASP A 154 10.03 23.88 -10.42
CA ASP A 154 10.99 24.88 -9.95
C ASP A 154 10.87 25.04 -8.43
N ILE A 155 12.00 25.00 -7.74
CA ILE A 155 12.11 25.33 -6.31
C ILE A 155 12.06 26.84 -6.17
N ILE A 156 10.94 27.37 -5.67
CA ILE A 156 10.73 28.81 -5.49
C ILE A 156 10.99 29.27 -4.06
N TYR A 157 10.99 28.34 -3.10
CA TYR A 157 11.28 28.61 -1.71
C TYR A 157 11.96 27.40 -1.07
N PHE A 158 13.03 27.65 -0.33
CA PHE A 158 13.78 26.66 0.42
C PHE A 158 14.32 27.28 1.71
N SER A 159 13.87 26.78 2.86
CA SER A 159 14.35 27.25 4.17
C SER A 159 14.62 26.11 5.12
N SER A 160 15.65 26.22 5.95
CA SER A 160 15.92 25.30 7.05
C SER A 160 15.60 25.92 8.40
N ASN A 161 15.36 25.09 9.42
CA ASN A 161 15.42 25.53 10.80
C ASN A 161 16.87 25.70 11.30
N ASP A 162 17.04 26.29 12.48
CA ASP A 162 18.36 26.58 13.07
C ASP A 162 19.23 25.33 13.27
N SER A 163 18.62 24.19 13.59
CA SER A 163 19.33 22.92 13.76
C SER A 163 19.65 22.21 12.44
N SER A 164 19.15 22.71 11.30
CA SER A 164 19.25 22.07 9.97
C SER A 164 18.79 20.61 9.97
N THR A 165 17.67 20.37 10.65
CA THR A 165 16.98 19.07 10.73
C THR A 165 15.58 19.12 10.15
N LYS A 166 15.04 20.30 9.86
CA LYS A 166 13.76 20.51 9.16
C LYS A 166 13.98 21.48 8.01
N PHE A 167 13.43 21.14 6.84
CA PHE A 167 13.49 21.96 5.64
C PHE A 167 12.10 22.08 5.01
N THR A 168 11.70 23.31 4.69
CA THR A 168 10.45 23.60 3.99
C THR A 168 10.78 23.96 2.55
N ILE A 169 10.14 23.25 1.61
CA ILE A 169 10.37 23.35 0.17
C ILE A 169 9.05 23.73 -0.48
N ARG A 170 9.00 24.79 -1.28
CA ARG A 170 7.82 25.12 -2.10
C ARG A 170 8.17 25.14 -3.57
N PHE A 171 7.25 24.62 -4.37
CA PHE A 171 7.38 24.52 -5.81
C PHE A 171 6.48 25.51 -6.54
N ASN A 172 6.81 25.80 -7.79
CA ASN A 172 5.99 26.64 -8.67
C ASN A 172 4.61 26.04 -9.03
N ASN A 173 4.36 24.77 -8.71
CA ASN A 173 3.05 24.11 -8.87
C ASN A 173 2.13 24.27 -7.63
N ASN A 174 2.48 25.15 -6.69
CA ASN A 174 1.80 25.39 -5.41
C ASN A 174 1.85 24.25 -4.38
N GLN A 175 2.61 23.18 -4.63
CA GLN A 175 2.87 22.18 -3.59
C GLN A 175 3.96 22.68 -2.63
N ALA A 176 3.77 22.39 -1.35
CA ALA A 176 4.76 22.56 -0.31
C ALA A 176 5.09 21.19 0.30
N TRP A 177 6.37 20.97 0.58
CA TRP A 177 6.91 19.73 1.15
C TRP A 177 7.80 20.07 2.34
N ILE A 178 7.81 19.19 3.34
CA ILE A 178 8.66 19.31 4.52
C ILE A 178 9.53 18.07 4.61
N LEU A 179 10.85 18.30 4.74
CA LEU A 179 11.84 17.26 4.97
C LEU A 179 12.32 17.34 6.42
N TYR A 180 12.24 16.21 7.13
CA TYR A 180 12.76 16.04 8.49
C TYR A 180 13.92 15.05 8.47
N ALA A 181 15.09 15.47 8.91
CA ALA A 181 16.27 14.62 9.09
C ALA A 181 16.46 14.26 10.57
N SER A 182 16.90 13.03 10.85
CA SER A 182 17.14 12.54 12.21
C SER A 182 18.33 13.21 12.89
N ILE A 183 19.29 13.70 12.09
CA ILE A 183 20.48 14.44 12.54
C ILE A 183 20.70 15.64 11.60
N LYS A 184 21.55 16.57 12.03
CA LYS A 184 21.91 17.76 11.25
C LYS A 184 22.41 17.35 9.85
N ILE A 185 21.85 17.96 8.81
CA ILE A 185 22.28 17.80 7.42
C ILE A 185 22.40 19.17 6.78
N LYS A 186 23.46 19.41 6.00
CA LYS A 186 23.59 20.64 5.21
C LYS A 186 23.11 20.35 3.79
N LEU A 187 22.04 21.03 3.39
CA LEU A 187 21.44 20.90 2.07
C LEU A 187 21.64 22.20 1.28
N ARG A 188 22.12 22.07 0.05
CA ARG A 188 22.09 23.14 -0.95
C ARG A 188 21.00 22.84 -1.96
N HIS A 189 20.44 23.88 -2.55
CA HIS A 189 19.48 23.73 -3.65
C HIS A 189 19.96 24.51 -4.86
N SER A 190 19.61 23.97 -6.03
CA SER A 190 19.56 24.68 -7.31
C SER A 190 18.10 24.89 -7.69
N ARG A 191 17.83 25.22 -8.95
CA ARG A 191 16.46 25.43 -9.44
C ARG A 191 15.57 24.17 -9.34
N SER A 192 16.14 22.97 -9.50
CA SER A 192 15.38 21.72 -9.59
C SER A 192 16.04 20.53 -8.88
N GLU A 193 17.05 20.79 -8.06
CA GLU A 193 17.78 19.76 -7.32
C GLU A 193 18.18 20.25 -5.94
N ILE A 194 18.05 19.40 -4.93
CA ILE A 194 18.55 19.59 -3.58
C ILE A 194 19.62 18.53 -3.32
N THR A 195 20.82 18.93 -2.93
CA THR A 195 21.94 18.02 -2.66
C THR A 195 22.48 18.21 -1.25
N SER A 196 22.95 17.12 -0.65
CA SER A 196 23.69 17.21 0.61
C SER A 196 25.15 17.60 0.35
N GLU A 197 25.67 18.57 1.10
CA GLU A 197 27.07 18.98 1.01
C GLU A 197 28.02 17.89 1.50
N GLU A 198 27.57 17.14 2.51
CA GLU A 198 28.31 16.07 3.16
C GLU A 198 27.53 14.76 3.03
N ALA A 199 28.21 13.63 3.19
CA ALA A 199 27.58 12.33 3.17
C ALA A 199 26.70 12.15 4.43
N PHE A 200 25.44 11.74 4.24
CA PHE A 200 24.48 11.59 5.32
C PHE A 200 24.31 10.11 5.71
N SER A 201 24.13 9.84 7.00
CA SER A 201 23.70 8.54 7.51
C SER A 201 22.71 8.75 8.65
N GLY A 202 21.51 8.20 8.50
CA GLY A 202 20.38 8.47 9.38
C GLY A 202 19.05 8.30 8.66
N THR A 203 17.99 8.83 9.25
CA THR A 203 16.63 8.72 8.70
C THR A 203 16.16 10.07 8.17
N ILE A 204 15.53 10.06 7.01
CA ILE A 204 14.86 11.21 6.41
C ILE A 204 13.38 10.87 6.24
N ARG A 205 12.51 11.81 6.61
CA ARG A 205 11.06 11.73 6.43
C ARG A 205 10.62 12.93 5.61
N ILE A 206 9.89 12.69 4.55
CA ILE A 206 9.40 13.74 3.65
C ILE A 206 7.88 13.68 3.64
N ALA A 207 7.21 14.79 3.89
CA ALA A 207 5.75 14.88 3.80
C ALA A 207 5.34 16.06 2.94
N LEU A 208 4.29 15.88 2.13
CA LEU A 208 3.58 17.01 1.54
C LEU A 208 2.87 17.77 2.67
N LEU A 209 2.91 19.10 2.64
CA LEU A 209 2.14 19.99 3.50
C LEU A 209 0.78 20.31 2.86
N PRO A 210 -0.35 19.76 3.35
CA PRO A 210 -1.65 19.98 2.76
C PRO A 210 -2.06 21.46 2.83
N ASP A 211 -2.52 21.98 1.70
CA ASP A 211 -3.02 23.36 1.54
C ASP A 211 -2.03 24.47 1.97
N SER A 212 -0.75 24.13 2.15
CA SER A 212 0.28 25.04 2.71
C SER A 212 -0.11 25.70 4.04
N ASP A 213 -0.96 25.04 4.85
CA ASP A 213 -1.48 25.58 6.10
C ASP A 213 -0.51 25.35 7.27
N SER A 214 -0.13 26.44 7.96
CA SER A 214 0.66 26.44 9.19
C SER A 214 0.13 25.49 10.29
N LYS A 215 -1.19 25.26 10.36
CA LYS A 215 -1.79 24.32 11.32
C LYS A 215 -1.46 22.87 10.97
N HIS A 216 -1.44 22.54 9.68
CA HIS A 216 -1.03 21.22 9.21
C HIS A 216 0.47 21.01 9.38
N GLU A 217 1.26 22.06 9.19
CA GLU A 217 2.70 22.04 9.46
C GLU A 217 2.95 21.73 10.95
N ALA A 218 2.24 22.38 11.87
CA ALA A 218 2.36 22.10 13.30
C ALA A 218 2.00 20.63 13.67
N VAL A 219 1.02 20.04 12.99
CA VAL A 219 0.68 18.62 13.15
C VAL A 219 1.81 17.73 12.65
N LEU A 220 2.33 17.98 11.44
CA LEU A 220 3.45 17.22 10.89
C LEU A 220 4.71 17.36 11.76
N ASP A 221 5.01 18.56 12.24
CA ASP A 221 6.15 18.81 13.13
C ASP A 221 6.05 17.96 14.40
N ARG A 222 4.88 17.99 15.05
CA ARG A 222 4.63 17.29 16.31
C ARG A 222 4.84 15.78 16.20
N TYR A 223 4.41 15.17 15.10
CA TYR A 223 4.49 13.71 14.91
C TYR A 223 5.65 13.28 14.00
N SER A 224 6.53 14.21 13.61
CA SER A 224 7.63 13.92 12.69
C SER A 224 8.61 12.90 13.26
N PHE A 225 8.78 12.82 14.59
CA PHE A 225 9.78 11.96 15.23
C PHE A 225 9.44 10.48 15.27
N CYS A 226 8.18 10.09 15.05
CA CYS A 226 7.72 8.71 15.04
C CYS A 226 7.26 8.31 13.63
N TYR A 227 7.62 7.12 13.16
CA TYR A 227 7.25 6.63 11.84
C TYR A 227 7.05 5.12 11.82
N PRO A 228 6.15 4.61 10.97
CA PRO A 228 5.90 3.18 10.88
C PRO A 228 6.95 2.50 9.99
N VAL A 229 7.27 1.23 10.29
CA VAL A 229 8.16 0.38 9.47
C VAL A 229 7.47 -0.88 8.96
N SER A 230 6.47 -1.36 9.71
CA SER A 230 5.61 -2.47 9.30
C SER A 230 4.18 -2.27 9.83
N GLY A 231 3.22 -3.05 9.35
CA GLY A 231 1.88 -3.04 9.90
C GLY A 231 1.09 -4.29 9.55
N ASP A 232 0.50 -4.91 10.56
CA ASP A 232 -0.23 -6.17 10.44
C ASP A 232 -1.73 -5.94 10.63
N ALA A 233 -2.54 -6.75 9.94
CA ALA A 233 -3.99 -6.76 10.08
C ALA A 233 -4.44 -8.06 10.74
N ILE A 234 -4.86 -7.99 12.01
CA ILE A 234 -5.14 -9.16 12.84
C ILE A 234 -6.63 -9.22 13.15
N PHE A 235 -7.27 -10.34 12.82
CA PHE A 235 -8.64 -10.62 13.29
C PHE A 235 -8.58 -10.97 14.78
N ARG A 236 -9.11 -10.08 15.63
CA ARG A 236 -9.11 -10.25 17.10
C ARG A 236 -10.34 -11.01 17.58
N GLU A 237 -11.48 -10.64 17.06
CA GLU A 237 -12.80 -11.18 17.39
C GLU A 237 -13.69 -11.12 16.13
N PRO A 238 -14.81 -11.84 16.08
CA PRO A 238 -15.72 -11.79 14.93
C PRO A 238 -16.05 -10.35 14.55
N PHE A 239 -15.98 -10.04 13.25
CA PHE A 239 -16.31 -8.72 12.70
C PHE A 239 -15.42 -7.58 13.21
N CYS A 240 -14.23 -7.90 13.72
CA CYS A 240 -13.26 -6.93 14.20
C CYS A 240 -11.87 -7.23 13.66
N VAL A 241 -11.27 -6.24 13.00
CA VAL A 241 -9.86 -6.28 12.59
C VAL A 241 -9.09 -5.21 13.33
N GLU A 242 -7.94 -5.58 13.89
CA GLU A 242 -6.98 -4.65 14.46
C GLU A 242 -5.87 -4.41 13.44
N TYR A 243 -5.64 -3.15 13.09
CA TYR A 243 -4.41 -2.74 12.44
C TYR A 243 -3.41 -2.34 13.50
N LYS A 244 -2.22 -2.95 13.49
CA LYS A 244 -1.16 -2.65 14.44
C LYS A 244 0.13 -2.35 13.71
N TRP A 245 0.73 -1.20 14.01
CA TRP A 245 1.98 -0.79 13.37
C TRP A 245 3.19 -1.04 14.27
N GLU A 246 4.25 -1.59 13.69
CA GLU A 246 5.57 -1.48 14.27
C GLU A 246 6.14 -0.11 13.88
N LYS A 247 6.67 0.60 14.86
CA LYS A 247 7.15 1.97 14.70
C LYS A 247 8.57 2.14 15.22
N LYS A 248 9.26 3.14 14.69
CA LYS A 248 10.55 3.61 15.19
C LYS A 248 10.50 5.10 15.52
N GLY A 249 11.46 5.54 16.33
CA GLY A 249 11.53 6.91 16.81
C GLY A 249 10.74 7.13 18.09
N TRP A 250 10.33 8.38 18.33
CA TRP A 250 9.80 8.83 19.63
C TRP A 250 8.45 9.52 19.46
N GLY A 251 7.55 9.32 20.43
CA GLY A 251 6.21 9.92 20.46
C GLY A 251 5.13 9.05 19.81
N ASP A 252 3.98 9.68 19.57
CA ASP A 252 2.81 9.01 19.01
C ASP A 252 2.90 8.89 17.49
N LEU A 253 2.30 7.83 16.94
CA LEU A 253 2.28 7.57 15.51
C LEU A 253 1.10 8.28 14.84
N LEU A 254 1.38 9.11 13.83
CA LEU A 254 0.36 9.70 12.96
C LEU A 254 0.21 8.88 11.68
N MET A 255 -1.00 8.39 11.43
CA MET A 255 -1.38 7.67 10.21
C MET A 255 -2.61 8.31 9.57
N LEU A 256 -2.81 8.09 8.27
CA LEU A 256 -3.92 8.62 7.48
C LEU A 256 -4.96 7.53 7.27
N ALA A 257 -6.18 7.80 7.74
CA ALA A 257 -7.31 6.88 7.72
C ALA A 257 -8.23 7.19 6.54
N HIS A 258 -8.64 6.14 5.80
CA HIS A 258 -9.71 6.25 4.81
C HIS A 258 -11.06 6.60 5.45
N PRO A 259 -12.02 7.12 4.68
CA PRO A 259 -13.38 7.37 5.17
C PRO A 259 -14.03 6.16 5.86
N LEU A 260 -13.82 4.95 5.32
CA LEU A 260 -14.32 3.72 5.94
C LEU A 260 -13.63 3.42 7.27
N HIS A 261 -12.32 3.63 7.40
CA HIS A 261 -11.63 3.45 8.68
C HIS A 261 -12.22 4.36 9.75
N ILE A 262 -12.49 5.64 9.42
CA ILE A 262 -13.12 6.59 10.34
C ILE A 262 -14.52 6.13 10.78
N GLN A 263 -15.29 5.50 9.89
CA GLN A 263 -16.60 4.94 10.25
C GLN A 263 -16.50 3.72 11.17
N LEU A 264 -15.49 2.87 10.96
CA LEU A 264 -15.31 1.60 11.70
C LEU A 264 -14.52 1.76 13.01
N LEU A 265 -13.79 2.86 13.20
CA LEU A 265 -13.11 3.15 14.46
C LEU A 265 -14.14 3.21 15.60
N SER A 266 -14.07 2.24 16.51
CA SER A 266 -15.02 2.09 17.62
C SER A 266 -14.94 3.29 18.55
N LYS A 267 -15.92 4.19 18.50
CA LYS A 267 -15.97 5.38 19.39
C LYS A 267 -15.90 5.02 20.88
N ASN A 268 -16.26 3.79 21.26
CA ASN A 268 -16.35 3.35 22.65
C ASN A 268 -15.13 2.55 23.14
N ASP A 269 -14.28 2.02 22.24
CA ASP A 269 -13.09 1.22 22.61
C ASP A 269 -11.75 1.90 22.24
N CYS A 270 -11.81 3.07 21.58
CA CYS A 270 -10.65 3.81 21.09
C CYS A 270 -9.95 4.67 22.17
N ASN A 271 -9.70 4.14 23.37
CA ASN A 271 -9.06 4.92 24.45
C ASN A 271 -7.65 5.45 24.08
N ASN A 272 -7.00 4.87 23.05
CA ASN A 272 -5.64 5.23 22.63
C ASN A 272 -5.56 5.82 21.20
N VAL A 273 -6.69 6.21 20.60
CA VAL A 273 -6.71 6.75 19.24
C VAL A 273 -7.34 8.14 19.22
N THR A 274 -6.65 9.11 18.61
CA THR A 274 -7.14 10.49 18.45
C THR A 274 -7.32 10.84 16.99
N VAL A 275 -8.55 11.18 16.58
CA VAL A 275 -8.86 11.60 15.20
C VAL A 275 -8.67 13.10 15.04
N LEU A 276 -7.81 13.49 14.08
CA LEU A 276 -7.52 14.88 13.72
C LEU A 276 -8.41 15.32 12.55
N ASN A 277 -9.69 15.58 12.82
CA ASN A 277 -10.70 15.86 11.79
C ASN A 277 -10.34 16.96 10.78
N ASN A 278 -9.50 17.92 11.17
CA ASN A 278 -9.10 19.03 10.29
C ASN A 278 -7.83 18.74 9.48
N PHE A 279 -7.05 17.72 9.83
CA PHE A 279 -5.82 17.36 9.13
C PHE A 279 -6.14 16.31 8.07
N LYS A 280 -6.15 16.70 6.79
CA LYS A 280 -6.63 15.85 5.70
C LYS A 280 -5.73 15.87 4.47
N TYR A 281 -5.65 14.73 3.78
CA TYR A 281 -5.06 14.60 2.45
C TYR A 281 -6.14 14.20 1.44
N LYS A 282 -6.13 14.84 0.26
CA LYS A 282 -7.00 14.44 -0.85
C LYS A 282 -6.45 13.15 -1.49
N SER A 283 -7.31 12.17 -1.73
CA SER A 283 -7.01 10.89 -2.38
C SER A 283 -8.11 10.52 -3.39
N ILE A 284 -7.85 9.57 -4.29
CA ILE A 284 -8.89 9.01 -5.17
C ILE A 284 -9.99 8.28 -4.36
N ASP A 285 -9.66 7.78 -3.17
CA ASP A 285 -10.57 7.04 -2.27
C ASP A 285 -11.28 7.95 -1.24
N GLY A 286 -11.27 9.27 -1.47
CA GLY A 286 -11.85 10.27 -0.57
C GLY A 286 -10.80 11.08 0.20
N GLU A 287 -11.24 11.77 1.24
CA GLU A 287 -10.32 12.50 2.14
C GLU A 287 -9.73 11.52 3.15
N LEU A 288 -8.40 11.44 3.20
CA LEU A 288 -7.69 10.68 4.22
C LEU A 288 -7.49 11.58 5.44
N VAL A 289 -7.99 11.16 6.59
CA VAL A 289 -7.99 11.95 7.84
C VAL A 289 -6.84 11.51 8.73
N GLY A 290 -6.13 12.45 9.36
CA GLY A 290 -5.10 12.15 10.35
C GLY A 290 -5.66 11.45 11.57
N VAL A 291 -5.04 10.36 11.98
CA VAL A 291 -5.39 9.60 13.18
C VAL A 291 -4.10 9.24 13.90
N VAL A 292 -4.06 9.57 15.19
CA VAL A 292 -2.90 9.36 16.06
C VAL A 292 -3.16 8.12 16.90
N GLY A 293 -2.25 7.14 16.84
CA GLY A 293 -2.33 5.90 17.60
C GLY A 293 -1.60 4.75 16.92
N ASP A 294 -1.04 3.84 17.72
CA ASP A 294 -0.20 2.74 17.25
C ASP A 294 -0.99 1.49 16.82
N ALA A 295 -2.29 1.45 17.17
CA ALA A 295 -3.20 0.39 16.77
C ALA A 295 -4.62 0.93 16.59
N TRP A 296 -5.31 0.47 15.54
CA TRP A 296 -6.69 0.82 15.24
C TRP A 296 -7.57 -0.40 15.30
N LEU A 297 -8.59 -0.36 16.15
CA LEU A 297 -9.61 -1.38 16.24
C LEU A 297 -10.79 -0.99 15.34
N LEU A 298 -10.97 -1.74 14.25
CA LEU A 298 -12.00 -1.51 13.24
C LEU A 298 -13.10 -2.56 13.38
N LYS A 299 -14.29 -2.12 13.79
CA LYS A 299 -15.44 -3.00 14.05
C LYS A 299 -16.53 -2.78 13.01
N THR A 300 -16.99 -3.85 12.40
CA THR A 300 -18.14 -3.86 11.49
C THR A 300 -19.35 -4.46 12.17
N ASP A 301 -20.53 -3.93 11.89
CA ASP A 301 -21.77 -4.57 12.31
C ASP A 301 -22.00 -5.85 11.49
N PRO A 302 -22.22 -7.01 12.14
CA PRO A 302 -22.46 -8.24 11.41
C PRO A 302 -23.78 -8.20 10.65
N ILE A 303 -23.75 -8.68 9.41
CA ILE A 303 -24.96 -8.97 8.65
C ILE A 303 -25.17 -10.49 8.68
N SER A 304 -26.31 -10.94 9.22
CA SER A 304 -26.65 -12.36 9.22
C SER A 304 -26.94 -12.82 7.80
N ILE A 305 -26.04 -13.65 7.25
CA ILE A 305 -26.21 -14.27 5.93
C ILE A 305 -26.86 -15.63 6.11
N THR A 306 -28.04 -15.80 5.51
CA THR A 306 -28.74 -17.10 5.44
C THR A 306 -28.85 -17.56 4.00
N TRP A 307 -29.23 -18.83 3.81
CA TRP A 307 -29.49 -19.39 2.49
C TRP A 307 -30.62 -18.70 1.72
N TYR A 308 -31.59 -18.14 2.45
CA TYR A 308 -32.80 -17.55 1.92
C TYR A 308 -32.77 -16.02 1.91
N SER A 309 -33.60 -15.45 1.04
CA SER A 309 -33.90 -14.02 1.04
C SER A 309 -34.61 -13.63 2.33
N THR A 310 -34.22 -12.52 2.95
CA THR A 310 -34.87 -11.97 4.15
C THR A 310 -36.33 -11.59 3.94
N LYS A 311 -36.76 -11.39 2.69
CA LYS A 311 -38.14 -11.02 2.33
C LYS A 311 -38.95 -12.17 1.71
N GLY A 312 -38.33 -13.33 1.49
CA GLY A 312 -38.97 -14.46 0.81
C GLY A 312 -39.47 -14.14 -0.60
N VAL A 313 -40.43 -14.95 -1.07
CA VAL A 313 -41.10 -14.81 -2.37
C VAL A 313 -42.58 -14.45 -2.15
N LYS A 314 -43.12 -13.56 -2.97
CA LYS A 314 -44.56 -13.23 -2.92
C LYS A 314 -45.38 -14.36 -3.54
N GLU A 315 -46.40 -14.83 -2.81
CA GLU A 315 -47.24 -15.97 -3.22
C GLU A 315 -47.78 -15.89 -4.65
N LYS A 316 -48.23 -14.70 -5.07
CA LYS A 316 -48.72 -14.44 -6.43
C LYS A 316 -47.73 -14.72 -7.57
N HIS A 317 -46.46 -14.96 -7.26
CA HIS A 317 -45.41 -15.28 -8.22
C HIS A 317 -44.87 -16.71 -8.08
N ASN A 318 -45.32 -17.49 -7.09
CA ASN A 318 -44.76 -18.81 -6.79
C ASN A 318 -44.86 -19.76 -7.98
N GLU A 319 -46.05 -19.93 -8.57
CA GLU A 319 -46.24 -20.83 -9.72
C GLU A 319 -45.36 -20.46 -10.92
N ARG A 320 -45.23 -19.16 -11.19
CA ARG A 320 -44.38 -18.65 -12.28
C ARG A 320 -42.89 -18.90 -11.99
N ILE A 321 -42.46 -18.74 -10.74
CA ILE A 321 -41.07 -18.99 -10.35
C ILE A 321 -40.75 -20.48 -10.42
N VAL A 322 -41.61 -21.34 -9.89
CA VAL A 322 -41.46 -22.80 -9.93
C VAL A 322 -41.41 -23.30 -11.37
N SER A 323 -42.32 -22.86 -12.24
CA SER A 323 -42.30 -23.25 -13.66
C SER A 323 -41.05 -22.77 -14.40
N SER A 324 -40.52 -21.59 -14.08
CA SER A 324 -39.23 -21.13 -14.60
C SER A 324 -38.05 -21.95 -14.07
N LEU A 325 -38.06 -22.34 -12.79
CA LEU A 325 -37.03 -23.18 -12.18
C LEU A 325 -36.96 -24.57 -12.83
N TYR A 326 -38.10 -25.22 -13.08
CA TYR A 326 -38.13 -26.49 -13.80
C TYR A 326 -37.50 -26.39 -15.19
N LYS A 327 -37.83 -25.35 -15.96
CA LYS A 327 -37.21 -25.11 -17.28
C LYS A 327 -35.70 -24.91 -17.19
N ASP A 328 -35.26 -24.18 -16.16
CA ASP A 328 -33.84 -23.93 -15.92
C ASP A 328 -33.09 -25.22 -15.56
N VAL A 329 -33.70 -26.09 -14.75
CA VAL A 329 -33.15 -27.39 -14.35
C VAL A 329 -33.12 -28.36 -15.53
N GLU A 330 -34.18 -28.45 -16.32
CA GLU A 330 -34.21 -29.24 -17.56
C GLU A 330 -33.16 -28.77 -18.57
N GLY A 331 -32.90 -27.46 -18.61
CA GLY A 331 -31.86 -26.86 -19.43
C GLY A 331 -30.43 -27.08 -18.94
N LEU A 332 -30.22 -27.65 -17.74
CA LEU A 332 -28.88 -27.96 -17.24
C LEU A 332 -28.31 -29.17 -17.99
N ASN A 333 -27.46 -28.89 -18.97
CA ASN A 333 -26.77 -29.93 -19.74
C ASN A 333 -25.25 -29.80 -19.60
N SER A 334 -24.62 -30.71 -18.85
CA SER A 334 -23.15 -30.75 -18.67
C SER A 334 -22.40 -30.95 -19.99
N SER A 335 -22.99 -31.64 -20.97
CA SER A 335 -22.40 -31.86 -22.30
C SER A 335 -22.40 -30.63 -23.20
N SER A 336 -23.19 -29.60 -22.87
CA SER A 336 -23.22 -28.32 -23.59
C SER A 336 -22.08 -27.37 -23.21
N ILE A 337 -21.35 -27.71 -22.13
CA ILE A 337 -20.26 -26.90 -21.60
C ILE A 337 -19.01 -27.12 -22.44
N LYS A 338 -18.82 -26.26 -23.44
CA LYS A 338 -17.64 -26.30 -24.34
C LYS A 338 -16.45 -25.49 -23.82
N SER A 339 -16.64 -24.67 -22.77
CA SER A 339 -15.59 -23.78 -22.27
C SER A 339 -14.68 -24.52 -21.29
N THR A 340 -13.37 -24.40 -21.49
CA THR A 340 -12.33 -24.88 -20.56
C THR A 340 -12.00 -23.84 -19.47
N SER A 341 -12.68 -22.69 -19.45
CA SER A 341 -12.46 -21.65 -18.46
C SER A 341 -13.10 -22.02 -17.11
N CYS A 342 -12.28 -22.04 -16.05
CA CYS A 342 -12.75 -22.27 -14.68
C CYS A 342 -13.82 -21.25 -14.24
N HIS A 343 -13.72 -19.99 -14.69
CA HIS A 343 -14.68 -18.95 -14.35
C HIS A 343 -16.07 -19.21 -14.97
N THR A 344 -16.12 -19.57 -16.25
CA THR A 344 -17.39 -19.90 -16.93
C THR A 344 -18.01 -21.15 -16.33
N PHE A 345 -17.20 -22.18 -16.09
CA PHE A 345 -17.67 -23.42 -15.48
C PHE A 345 -18.19 -23.20 -14.05
N GLY A 346 -17.46 -22.43 -13.24
CA GLY A 346 -17.86 -22.08 -11.87
C GLY A 346 -19.22 -21.36 -11.81
N LYS A 347 -19.51 -20.46 -12.76
CA LYS A 347 -20.83 -19.81 -12.87
C LYS A 347 -21.96 -20.80 -13.09
N LEU A 348 -21.74 -21.82 -13.91
CA LEU A 348 -22.75 -22.84 -14.20
C LEU A 348 -22.99 -23.75 -13.00
N ILE A 349 -21.94 -24.18 -12.32
CA ILE A 349 -22.06 -24.95 -11.07
C ILE A 349 -22.82 -24.13 -10.02
N ALA A 350 -22.45 -22.86 -9.82
CA ALA A 350 -23.12 -21.99 -8.85
C ALA A 350 -24.61 -21.81 -9.19
N ARG A 351 -24.95 -21.68 -10.48
CA ARG A 351 -26.35 -21.61 -10.93
C ARG A 351 -27.10 -22.91 -10.59
N ALA A 352 -26.55 -24.06 -10.95
CA ALA A 352 -27.17 -25.36 -10.66
C ALA A 352 -27.36 -25.59 -9.15
N ALA A 353 -26.35 -25.27 -8.35
CA ALA A 353 -26.42 -25.37 -6.89
C ALA A 353 -27.51 -24.45 -6.30
N ARG A 354 -27.69 -23.24 -6.84
CA ARG A 354 -28.78 -22.34 -6.43
C ARG A 354 -30.15 -22.86 -6.81
N SER A 355 -30.30 -23.49 -7.98
CA SER A 355 -31.57 -24.10 -8.39
C SER A 355 -31.94 -25.27 -7.48
N LEU A 356 -30.99 -26.15 -7.12
CA LEU A 356 -31.21 -27.29 -6.22
C LEU A 356 -31.65 -26.88 -4.81
N GLN A 357 -31.29 -25.68 -4.36
CA GLN A 357 -31.66 -25.16 -3.05
C GLN A 357 -33.09 -24.56 -3.01
N GLN A 358 -33.68 -24.26 -4.17
CA GLN A 358 -34.99 -23.63 -4.27
C GLN A 358 -36.10 -24.61 -4.68
N VAL A 359 -35.72 -25.81 -5.09
CA VAL A 359 -36.59 -26.98 -5.27
C VAL A 359 -36.64 -27.73 -3.95
#